data_AF-A0AB39PLE9-F1
#
_entry.id   AF-A0AB39PLE9-F1
#
_cell.length_a   1.000
_cell.length_b   1.000
_cell.length_c   1.000
_cell.angle_alpha   90.00
_cell.angle_beta   90.00
_cell.angle_gamma   90.00
#
_symmetry.space_group_name_H-M   'P 1'
#
loop_
_entity.id
_entity.type
_entity.pdbx_description
1 polymer ?
#
loop_
_entity_poly.entity_id
_entity_poly.type
_entity_poly.pdbx_seq_one_letter_code
_entity_poly.pdbx_strand_id
1 'polypeptide(L)'
;MGFSNRPARTANETLAGLIETAGMSHHALARRVNVLAERAGLAFSYTHTSVVNWTRRGMVPRQPAPAFISQALAERLGRPVDPAEIGMPEVRESPDHVGLDFHRDAHDAVRTATRFWSTVRRRTFATSAFAVGAYSTPVTRWLAVPADPDAAHAGRKRVGRQELAALWAAAADAQHSDSRYGGGTRTASTVAAFLTERAIPLLHADYADAVGKELFAGPAELARVAGWSALDMGHHALAQRHFIQALRMARAGGRLDIGATCSPT
;
A
#
# COMPACT_ATOMS: atom_id res chain seq x y z
N MET A 1 5.63 -27.39 19.86
CA MET A 1 5.49 -27.82 18.45
C MET A 1 4.05 -27.58 18.02
N GLY A 2 3.77 -26.48 17.33
CA GLY A 2 2.43 -26.15 16.84
C GLY A 2 2.43 -26.16 15.32
N PHE A 3 1.82 -27.19 14.71
CA PHE A 3 1.62 -27.21 13.27
C PHE A 3 0.54 -26.19 12.90
N SER A 4 0.91 -25.11 12.22
CA SER A 4 -0.07 -24.25 11.54
C SER A 4 -0.77 -25.05 10.45
N ASN A 5 -2.00 -25.48 10.74
CA ASN A 5 -2.89 -26.10 9.77
C ASN A 5 -3.33 -25.03 8.75
N ARG A 6 -2.56 -24.87 7.66
CA ARG A 6 -3.02 -24.13 6.48
C ARG A 6 -4.21 -24.91 5.89
N PRO A 7 -5.37 -24.29 5.63
CA PRO A 7 -6.46 -24.98 4.96
C PRO A 7 -5.94 -25.57 3.64
N ALA A 8 -6.23 -26.85 3.41
CA ALA A 8 -5.83 -27.54 2.19
C ALA A 8 -6.40 -26.76 0.99
N ARG A 9 -5.51 -26.30 0.11
CA ARG A 9 -5.90 -25.57 -1.10
C ARG A 9 -6.61 -26.56 -2.03
N THR A 10 -7.90 -26.34 -2.23
CA THR A 10 -8.73 -27.12 -3.16
C THR A 10 -8.30 -26.87 -4.60
N ALA A 11 -8.62 -27.80 -5.51
CA ALA A 11 -8.33 -27.65 -6.93
C ALA A 11 -9.03 -26.40 -7.51
N ASN A 12 -8.35 -25.70 -8.40
CA ASN A 12 -8.87 -24.55 -9.13
C ASN A 12 -9.55 -25.04 -10.43
N GLU A 13 -10.80 -25.45 -10.29
CA GLU A 13 -11.63 -25.98 -11.39
C GLU A 13 -11.99 -24.91 -12.43
N THR A 14 -12.12 -23.65 -12.01
CA THR A 14 -12.46 -22.54 -12.93
C THR A 14 -11.31 -22.25 -13.90
N LEU A 15 -10.05 -22.21 -13.43
CA LEU A 15 -8.89 -22.09 -14.29
C LEU A 15 -8.79 -23.30 -15.25
N ALA A 16 -9.03 -24.51 -14.76
CA ALA A 16 -8.99 -25.71 -15.59
C ALA A 16 -10.01 -25.66 -16.74
N GLY A 17 -11.25 -25.29 -16.44
CA GLY A 17 -12.32 -25.17 -17.45
C GLY A 17 -12.06 -24.05 -18.47
N LEU A 18 -11.45 -22.94 -18.05
CA LEU A 18 -11.07 -21.86 -18.98
C LEU A 18 -9.90 -22.24 -19.90
N ILE A 19 -8.93 -23.00 -19.40
CA ILE A 19 -7.83 -23.54 -20.23
C ILE A 19 -8.39 -24.48 -21.31
N GLU A 20 -9.33 -25.35 -20.92
CA GLU A 20 -10.00 -26.28 -21.82
C GLU A 20 -10.84 -25.54 -22.88
N THR A 21 -11.67 -24.59 -22.45
CA THR A 21 -12.48 -23.76 -23.36
C THR A 21 -11.60 -22.98 -24.34
N ALA A 22 -10.45 -22.48 -23.89
CA ALA A 22 -9.49 -21.78 -24.74
C ALA A 22 -8.72 -22.70 -25.70
N GLY A 23 -8.85 -24.03 -25.54
CA GLY A 23 -8.08 -25.01 -26.30
C GLY A 23 -6.56 -24.84 -26.13
N MET A 24 -6.10 -24.41 -24.96
CA MET A 24 -4.67 -24.20 -24.68
C MET A 24 -4.06 -25.39 -23.96
N SER A 25 -2.86 -25.79 -24.40
CA SER A 25 -2.04 -26.70 -23.60
C SER A 25 -1.39 -25.97 -22.42
N HIS A 26 -1.12 -26.69 -21.33
CA HIS A 26 -0.40 -26.15 -20.17
C HIS A 26 0.97 -25.57 -20.55
N HIS A 27 1.67 -26.18 -21.52
CA HIS A 27 2.92 -25.64 -22.05
C HIS A 27 2.73 -24.32 -22.79
N ALA A 28 1.67 -24.20 -23.62
CA ALA A 28 1.37 -22.98 -24.35
C ALA A 28 1.02 -21.83 -23.39
N LEU A 29 0.21 -22.11 -22.36
CA LEU A 29 -0.14 -21.11 -21.35
C LEU A 29 1.09 -20.62 -20.58
N ALA A 30 1.91 -21.53 -20.05
CA ALA A 30 3.12 -21.16 -19.32
C ALA A 30 4.08 -20.31 -20.18
N ARG A 31 4.28 -20.71 -21.44
CA ARG A 31 5.10 -19.95 -22.39
C ARG A 31 4.52 -18.54 -22.62
N ARG A 32 3.21 -18.43 -22.81
CA ARG A 32 2.57 -17.14 -23.06
C ARG A 32 2.68 -16.21 -21.85
N VAL A 33 2.49 -16.73 -20.64
CA VAL A 33 2.64 -15.98 -19.39
C VAL A 33 4.07 -15.45 -19.24
N ASN A 34 5.09 -16.26 -19.51
CA ASN A 34 6.48 -15.80 -19.44
C ASN A 34 6.76 -14.69 -20.48
N VAL A 35 6.25 -14.82 -21.70
CA VAL A 35 6.39 -13.77 -22.74
C VAL A 35 5.69 -12.46 -22.34
N LEU A 36 4.52 -12.54 -21.72
CA LEU A 36 3.81 -11.36 -21.23
C LEU A 36 4.54 -10.67 -20.08
N ALA A 37 5.11 -11.46 -19.16
CA ALA A 37 5.93 -10.95 -18.07
C ALA A 37 7.21 -10.27 -18.59
N GLU A 38 7.89 -10.88 -19.56
CA GLU A 38 9.10 -10.33 -20.16
C GLU A 38 8.84 -8.99 -20.86
N ARG A 39 7.72 -8.86 -21.59
CA ARG A 39 7.28 -7.58 -22.17
C ARG A 39 7.00 -6.50 -21.13
N ALA A 40 6.63 -6.90 -19.92
CA ALA A 40 6.45 -6.01 -18.78
C ALA A 40 7.74 -5.78 -17.96
N GLY A 41 8.89 -6.28 -18.42
CA GLY A 41 10.19 -6.15 -17.74
C GLY A 41 10.39 -7.10 -16.56
N LEU A 42 9.59 -8.17 -16.45
CA LEU A 42 9.63 -9.16 -15.38
C LEU A 42 10.13 -10.50 -15.90
N ALA A 43 11.04 -11.13 -15.18
CA ALA A 43 11.57 -12.46 -15.54
C ALA A 43 10.82 -13.57 -14.79
N PHE A 44 9.98 -14.33 -15.50
CA PHE A 44 9.34 -15.55 -14.98
C PHE A 44 9.83 -16.80 -15.71
N SER A 45 9.85 -17.92 -14.99
CA SER A 45 10.28 -19.22 -15.49
C SER A 45 9.21 -20.29 -15.25
N TYR A 46 7.96 -19.99 -15.57
CA TYR A 46 6.87 -20.95 -15.42
C TYR A 46 6.90 -22.04 -16.48
N THR A 47 6.52 -23.25 -16.08
CA THR A 47 6.46 -24.43 -16.95
C THR A 47 5.06 -25.05 -16.91
N HIS A 48 4.82 -26.10 -17.72
CA HIS A 48 3.57 -26.86 -17.64
C HIS A 48 3.27 -27.37 -16.24
N THR A 49 4.30 -27.71 -15.45
CA THR A 49 4.16 -28.17 -14.07
C THR A 49 3.65 -27.05 -13.15
N SER A 50 4.03 -25.79 -13.40
CA SER A 50 3.47 -24.64 -12.70
C SER A 50 1.96 -24.56 -12.95
N VAL A 51 1.52 -24.68 -14.20
CA VAL A 51 0.09 -24.65 -14.57
C VAL A 51 -0.67 -25.83 -13.95
N VAL A 52 -0.10 -27.03 -13.93
CA VAL A 52 -0.69 -28.19 -13.24
C VAL A 52 -0.83 -27.94 -11.74
N ASN A 53 0.13 -27.28 -11.11
CA ASN A 53 0.03 -26.92 -9.69
C ASN A 53 -1.05 -25.84 -9.45
N TRP A 54 -1.21 -24.91 -10.39
CA TRP A 54 -2.24 -23.88 -10.32
C TRP A 54 -3.65 -24.48 -10.39
N THR A 55 -3.87 -25.43 -11.29
CA THR A 55 -5.17 -26.10 -11.48
C THR A 55 -5.41 -27.18 -10.43
N ARG A 56 -4.50 -28.13 -10.24
CA ARG A 56 -4.75 -29.31 -9.38
C ARG A 56 -4.54 -29.06 -7.90
N ARG A 57 -3.63 -28.13 -7.54
CA ARG A 57 -3.27 -27.86 -6.13
C ARG A 57 -3.76 -26.48 -5.66
N GLY A 58 -4.52 -25.76 -6.49
CA GLY A 58 -4.99 -24.40 -6.18
C GLY A 58 -3.85 -23.43 -5.85
N MET A 59 -2.64 -23.66 -6.36
CA MET A 59 -1.51 -22.80 -6.07
C MET A 59 -1.68 -21.47 -6.82
N VAL A 60 -1.75 -20.37 -6.09
CA VAL A 60 -1.80 -19.03 -6.69
C VAL A 60 -0.38 -18.48 -6.79
N PRO A 61 0.13 -18.15 -7.99
CA PRO A 61 1.44 -17.52 -8.14
C PRO A 61 1.43 -16.10 -7.57
N ARG A 62 2.59 -15.60 -7.15
CA ARG A 62 2.72 -14.24 -6.59
C ARG A 62 2.34 -13.19 -7.63
N GLN A 63 1.72 -12.11 -7.19
CA GLN A 63 1.44 -10.95 -8.04
C GLN A 63 2.73 -10.43 -8.71
N PRO A 64 2.68 -9.97 -9.97
CA PRO A 64 1.49 -9.78 -10.83
C PRO A 64 1.13 -10.98 -11.73
N ALA A 65 1.61 -12.20 -11.45
CA ALA A 65 1.43 -13.35 -12.35
C ALA A 65 -0.04 -13.71 -12.70
N PRO A 66 -1.02 -13.66 -11.77
CA PRO A 66 -2.43 -13.92 -12.10
C PRO A 66 -2.99 -13.03 -13.21
N ALA A 67 -2.56 -11.76 -13.29
CA ALA A 67 -2.98 -10.85 -14.34
C ALA A 67 -2.51 -11.32 -15.73
N PHE A 68 -1.27 -11.81 -15.85
CA PHE A 68 -0.76 -12.35 -17.12
C PHE A 68 -1.39 -13.68 -17.51
N ILE A 69 -1.79 -14.51 -16.54
CA ILE A 69 -2.56 -15.73 -16.81
C ILE A 69 -3.92 -15.36 -17.41
N SER A 70 -4.60 -14.39 -16.79
CA SER A 70 -5.88 -13.85 -17.27
C SER A 70 -5.75 -13.27 -18.68
N GLN A 71 -4.72 -12.47 -18.92
CA GLN A 71 -4.44 -11.88 -20.23
C GLN A 71 -4.15 -12.94 -21.30
N ALA A 72 -3.37 -13.98 -20.98
CA ALA A 72 -3.07 -15.06 -21.93
C ALA A 72 -4.34 -15.83 -22.35
N LEU A 73 -5.26 -16.07 -21.40
CA LEU A 73 -6.57 -16.68 -21.68
C LEU A 73 -7.48 -15.74 -22.48
N ALA A 74 -7.51 -14.45 -22.13
CA ALA A 74 -8.30 -13.45 -22.82
C ALA A 74 -7.91 -13.29 -24.29
N GLU A 75 -6.60 -13.24 -24.58
CA GLU A 75 -6.08 -13.18 -25.96
C GLU A 75 -6.52 -14.39 -26.79
N ARG A 76 -6.59 -15.58 -26.17
CA ARG A 76 -6.95 -16.81 -26.87
C ARG A 76 -8.46 -16.96 -27.07
N LEU A 77 -9.25 -16.52 -26.08
CA LEU A 77 -10.72 -16.59 -26.08
C LEU A 77 -11.37 -15.45 -26.85
N GLY A 78 -10.63 -14.39 -27.18
CA GLY A 78 -11.15 -13.22 -27.89
C GLY A 78 -12.11 -12.37 -27.06
N ARG A 79 -12.12 -12.54 -25.73
CA ARG A 79 -12.89 -11.75 -24.78
C ARG A 79 -12.07 -11.42 -23.54
N PRO A 80 -12.37 -10.34 -22.81
CA PRO A 80 -11.79 -10.10 -21.50
C PRO A 80 -12.06 -11.28 -20.55
N VAL A 81 -11.05 -11.64 -19.76
CA VAL A 81 -11.12 -12.60 -18.66
C VAL A 81 -10.54 -11.89 -17.44
N ASP A 82 -11.28 -11.90 -16.32
CA ASP A 82 -10.83 -11.29 -15.07
C ASP A 82 -10.06 -12.33 -14.21
N PRO A 83 -9.02 -11.92 -13.44
CA PRO A 83 -8.34 -12.83 -12.51
C PRO A 83 -9.28 -13.56 -11.54
N ALA A 84 -10.40 -12.95 -11.14
CA ALA A 84 -11.43 -13.61 -10.32
C ALA A 84 -12.10 -14.78 -11.08
N GLU A 85 -12.29 -14.66 -12.39
CA GLU A 85 -12.90 -15.69 -13.24
C GLU A 85 -12.03 -16.95 -13.33
N ILE A 86 -10.70 -16.79 -13.31
CA ILE A 86 -9.74 -17.91 -13.26
C ILE A 86 -9.50 -18.44 -11.83
N GLY A 87 -10.34 -18.05 -10.85
CA GLY A 87 -10.19 -18.48 -9.45
C GLY A 87 -8.92 -17.97 -8.77
N MET A 88 -8.30 -16.92 -9.33
CA MET A 88 -7.13 -16.25 -8.79
C MET A 88 -7.41 -14.75 -8.67
N PRO A 89 -8.41 -14.35 -7.85
CA PRO A 89 -8.76 -12.95 -7.72
C PRO A 89 -7.51 -12.16 -7.42
N GLU A 90 -7.19 -11.25 -8.33
CA GLU A 90 -6.18 -10.26 -8.06
C GLU A 90 -6.68 -9.51 -6.83
N VAL A 91 -5.83 -9.35 -5.81
CA VAL A 91 -6.10 -8.35 -4.79
C VAL A 91 -5.91 -7.01 -5.48
N ARG A 92 -6.86 -6.65 -6.34
CA ARG A 92 -7.06 -5.30 -6.82
C ARG A 92 -7.50 -4.56 -5.57
N GLU A 93 -6.52 -4.02 -4.86
CA GLU A 93 -6.77 -2.94 -3.92
C GLU A 93 -7.45 -1.85 -4.73
N SER A 94 -8.78 -1.78 -4.67
CA SER A 94 -9.56 -0.72 -5.30
C SER A 94 -8.90 0.62 -4.96
N PRO A 95 -8.85 1.59 -5.89
CA PRO A 95 -8.45 2.95 -5.58
C PRO A 95 -9.15 3.49 -4.32
N ASP A 96 -10.38 3.03 -4.07
CA ASP A 96 -11.19 3.31 -2.89
C ASP A 96 -10.57 2.84 -1.56
N HIS A 97 -9.63 1.89 -1.56
CA HIS A 97 -8.94 1.40 -0.36
C HIS A 97 -7.54 1.98 -0.14
N VAL A 98 -6.99 2.70 -1.12
CA VAL A 98 -5.65 3.30 -1.00
C VAL A 98 -5.62 4.26 0.20
N GLY A 99 -4.70 4.02 1.13
CA GLY A 99 -4.52 4.82 2.33
C GLY A 99 -5.46 4.46 3.50
N LEU A 100 -6.34 3.47 3.35
CA LEU A 100 -7.17 2.94 4.45
C LEU A 100 -6.51 1.77 5.20
N ASP A 101 -5.51 1.13 4.61
CA ASP A 101 -4.84 -0.01 5.22
C ASP A 101 -3.88 0.40 6.35
N PHE A 102 -4.03 -0.25 7.50
CA PHE A 102 -3.12 -0.17 8.64
C PHE A 102 -2.30 -1.46 8.74
N HIS A 103 -1.20 -1.52 7.99
CA HIS A 103 -0.31 -2.68 7.94
C HIS A 103 0.41 -2.92 9.27
N ARG A 104 0.71 -4.18 9.60
CA ARG A 104 1.52 -4.52 10.79
C ARG A 104 3.02 -4.26 10.58
N ASP A 105 3.48 -4.40 9.34
CA ASP A 105 4.86 -4.21 8.94
C ASP A 105 5.11 -2.75 8.52
N ALA A 106 6.25 -2.17 8.92
CA ALA A 106 6.57 -0.76 8.67
C ALA A 106 6.89 -0.50 7.19
N HIS A 107 7.52 -1.46 6.52
CA HIS A 107 7.86 -1.34 5.11
C HIS A 107 6.61 -1.39 4.22
N ASP A 108 5.67 -2.29 4.50
CA ASP A 108 4.37 -2.30 3.80
C ASP A 108 3.57 -1.01 4.06
N ALA A 109 3.65 -0.45 5.27
CA ALA A 109 3.05 0.86 5.57
C ALA A 109 3.68 2.00 4.76
N VAL A 110 5.01 2.04 4.62
CA VAL A 110 5.71 3.02 3.78
C VAL A 110 5.28 2.89 2.32
N ARG A 111 5.09 1.67 1.80
CA ARG A 111 4.61 1.44 0.43
C ARG A 111 3.18 1.97 0.24
N THR A 112 2.28 1.71 1.18
CA THR A 112 0.89 2.21 1.13
C THR A 112 0.83 3.73 1.23
N ALA A 113 1.59 4.34 2.14
CA ALA A 113 1.71 5.79 2.26
C ALA A 113 2.29 6.43 0.98
N THR A 114 3.32 5.82 0.40
CA THR A 114 3.94 6.25 -0.86
C THR A 114 2.93 6.29 -2.00
N ARG A 115 2.14 5.21 -2.15
CA ARG A 115 1.08 5.12 -3.17
C ARG A 115 0.02 6.20 -2.95
N PHE A 116 -0.45 6.34 -1.71
CA PHE A 116 -1.48 7.31 -1.34
C PHE A 116 -1.04 8.77 -1.57
N TRP A 117 0.11 9.20 -1.04
CA TRP A 117 0.56 10.58 -1.24
C TRP A 117 0.86 10.89 -2.71
N SER A 118 1.34 9.91 -3.47
CA SER A 118 1.54 10.05 -4.92
C SER A 118 0.22 10.23 -5.68
N THR A 119 -0.87 9.55 -5.30
CA THR A 119 -2.19 9.73 -5.94
C THR A 119 -2.84 11.06 -5.56
N VAL A 120 -2.69 11.48 -4.30
CA VAL A 120 -3.15 12.81 -3.83
C VAL A 120 -2.43 13.92 -4.59
N ARG A 121 -1.11 13.86 -4.72
CA ARG A 121 -0.32 14.87 -5.45
C ARG A 121 -0.72 14.99 -6.92
N ARG A 122 -0.96 13.87 -7.60
CA ARG A 122 -1.38 13.86 -9.02
C ARG A 122 -2.82 14.32 -9.21
N ARG A 123 -3.56 14.62 -8.15
CA ARG A 123 -5.01 14.92 -8.16
C ARG A 123 -5.84 13.83 -8.85
N THR A 124 -5.31 12.62 -8.94
CA THR A 124 -5.99 11.44 -9.48
C THR A 124 -6.82 10.73 -8.41
N PHE A 125 -6.89 11.30 -7.22
CA PHE A 125 -7.74 10.80 -6.15
C PHE A 125 -9.19 11.17 -6.46
N ALA A 126 -9.96 10.20 -6.95
CA ALA A 126 -11.40 10.35 -7.11
C ALA A 126 -12.04 10.58 -5.73
N THR A 127 -13.12 11.36 -5.68
CA THR A 127 -13.95 11.56 -4.48
C THR A 127 -14.59 10.23 -4.08
N SER A 128 -13.85 9.39 -3.35
CA SER A 128 -14.36 8.16 -2.77
C SER A 128 -15.27 8.50 -1.59
N ALA A 129 -16.33 7.72 -1.38
CA ALA A 129 -17.20 7.86 -0.22
C ALA A 129 -16.43 7.65 1.11
N PHE A 130 -16.84 8.38 2.15
CA PHE A 130 -16.37 8.14 3.52
C PHE A 130 -16.80 6.74 3.98
N ALA A 131 -15.84 5.91 4.38
CA ALA A 131 -16.14 4.54 4.80
C ALA A 131 -16.45 4.51 6.31
N VAL A 132 -17.74 4.50 6.64
CA VAL A 132 -18.25 4.27 8.01
C VAL A 132 -17.74 2.89 8.47
N GLY A 133 -17.00 2.85 9.58
CA GLY A 133 -16.44 1.62 10.14
C GLY A 133 -14.96 1.34 9.81
N ALA A 134 -14.35 2.04 8.84
CA ALA A 134 -12.93 1.86 8.51
C ALA A 134 -11.96 2.32 9.62
N TYR A 135 -12.43 3.07 10.62
CA TYR A 135 -11.67 3.40 11.83
C TYR A 135 -11.67 2.29 12.89
N SER A 136 -12.61 1.35 12.86
CA SER A 136 -12.72 0.30 13.89
C SER A 136 -11.46 -0.56 13.98
N THR A 137 -10.92 -0.98 12.83
CA THR A 137 -9.73 -1.84 12.77
C THR A 137 -8.43 -1.08 13.11
N PRO A 138 -8.16 0.13 12.58
CA PRO A 138 -7.01 0.94 12.99
C PRO A 138 -7.04 1.33 14.48
N VAL A 139 -8.18 1.74 15.03
CA VAL A 139 -8.29 2.16 16.45
C VAL A 139 -8.11 0.97 17.39
N THR A 140 -8.76 -0.17 17.14
CA THR A 140 -8.55 -1.38 17.95
C THR A 140 -7.11 -1.89 17.85
N ARG A 141 -6.47 -1.80 16.68
CA ARG A 141 -5.05 -2.20 16.52
C ARG A 141 -4.07 -1.20 17.12
N TRP A 142 -4.40 0.09 17.14
CA TRP A 142 -3.64 1.13 17.83
C TRP A 142 -3.64 0.89 19.33
N LEU A 143 -4.80 0.58 19.91
CA LEU A 143 -4.97 0.37 21.35
C LEU A 143 -4.41 -0.97 21.85
N ALA A 144 -4.28 -1.99 21.00
CA ALA A 144 -4.00 -3.36 21.43
C ALA A 144 -2.52 -3.81 21.36
N VAL A 145 -1.61 -3.05 20.73
CA VAL A 145 -0.27 -3.58 20.40
C VAL A 145 0.82 -2.49 20.52
N PRO A 146 1.98 -2.75 21.16
CA PRO A 146 3.09 -1.80 21.30
C PRO A 146 3.66 -1.33 19.94
N ALA A 147 4.44 -0.25 19.97
CA ALA A 147 5.19 0.28 18.82
C ALA A 147 5.91 -0.83 18.04
N ASP A 148 6.16 -0.59 16.74
CA ASP A 148 6.85 -1.59 15.92
C ASP A 148 8.25 -1.86 16.51
N PRO A 149 8.70 -3.13 16.53
CA PRO A 149 9.92 -3.51 17.24
C PRO A 149 11.21 -2.98 16.56
N ASP A 150 11.15 -2.69 15.26
CA ASP A 150 12.29 -2.22 14.46
C ASP A 150 11.81 -1.24 13.38
N ALA A 151 12.45 -0.08 13.31
CA ALA A 151 12.23 0.93 12.29
C ALA A 151 13.32 0.94 11.21
N ALA A 152 14.35 0.08 11.27
CA ALA A 152 15.46 0.11 10.32
C ALA A 152 15.02 -0.26 8.88
N HIS A 153 15.70 0.33 7.91
CA HIS A 153 15.52 -0.01 6.49
C HIS A 153 16.85 -0.02 5.76
N ALA A 154 17.07 -1.07 4.95
CA ALA A 154 18.24 -1.21 4.09
C ALA A 154 17.93 -0.65 2.70
N GLY A 155 18.50 0.52 2.40
CA GLY A 155 18.28 1.25 1.15
C GLY A 155 19.56 1.52 0.38
N ARG A 156 19.47 2.28 -0.72
CA ARG A 156 20.65 2.64 -1.54
C ARG A 156 21.39 3.89 -1.07
N LYS A 157 20.67 4.86 -0.50
CA LYS A 157 21.21 6.15 -0.06
C LYS A 157 21.01 6.28 1.43
N ARG A 158 22.05 6.61 2.20
CA ARG A 158 21.94 6.79 3.65
C ARG A 158 21.28 8.12 4.02
N VAL A 159 20.38 8.10 5.00
CA VAL A 159 19.76 9.31 5.56
C VAL A 159 20.79 10.06 6.41
N GLY A 160 21.02 11.32 6.06
CA GLY A 160 21.87 12.24 6.81
C GLY A 160 21.09 13.14 7.77
N ARG A 161 21.81 13.70 8.74
CA ARG A 161 21.24 14.59 9.78
C ARG A 161 20.58 15.85 9.20
N GLN A 162 21.11 16.39 8.12
CA GLN A 162 20.56 17.58 7.46
C GLN A 162 19.19 17.30 6.84
N GLU A 163 19.01 16.11 6.26
CA GLU A 163 17.74 15.71 5.64
C GLU A 163 16.67 15.50 6.69
N LEU A 164 17.03 14.90 7.82
CA LEU A 164 16.17 14.75 8.99
C LEU A 164 15.78 16.09 9.61
N ALA A 165 16.75 17.01 9.78
CA ALA A 165 16.48 18.36 10.28
C ALA A 165 15.54 19.15 9.37
N ALA A 166 15.72 19.06 8.05
CA ALA A 166 14.82 19.69 7.08
C ALA A 166 13.40 19.12 7.13
N LEU A 167 13.26 17.81 7.32
CA LEU A 167 11.97 17.15 7.48
C LEU A 167 11.24 17.60 8.76
N TRP A 168 11.96 17.73 9.87
CA TRP A 168 11.40 18.22 11.13
C TRP A 168 11.03 19.70 11.08
N ALA A 169 11.88 20.53 10.47
CA ALA A 169 11.57 21.95 10.27
C ALA A 169 10.27 22.11 9.47
N ALA A 170 10.10 21.35 8.38
CA ALA A 170 8.88 21.40 7.58
C ALA A 170 7.64 20.91 8.35
N ALA A 171 7.78 19.88 9.20
CA ALA A 171 6.69 19.43 10.06
C ALA A 171 6.28 20.50 11.08
N ALA A 172 7.25 21.17 11.71
CA ALA A 172 7.01 22.28 12.64
C ALA A 172 6.35 23.48 11.94
N ASP A 173 6.82 23.85 10.75
CA ASP A 173 6.24 24.93 9.95
C ASP A 173 4.80 24.61 9.53
N ALA A 174 4.53 23.36 9.14
CA ALA A 174 3.18 22.90 8.81
C ALA A 174 2.25 22.98 10.02
N GLN A 175 2.70 22.55 11.20
CA GLN A 175 1.94 22.64 12.44
C GLN A 175 1.66 24.10 12.83
N HIS A 176 2.66 24.98 12.73
CA HIS A 176 2.48 26.40 13.04
C HIS A 176 1.48 27.05 12.08
N SER A 177 1.56 26.71 10.79
CA SER A 177 0.64 27.22 9.76
C SER A 177 -0.79 26.75 10.00
N ASP A 178 -0.98 25.48 10.35
CA ASP A 178 -2.26 24.86 10.69
C ASP A 178 -2.91 25.55 11.90
N SER A 179 -2.15 25.75 12.99
CA SER A 179 -2.65 26.42 14.20
C SER A 179 -3.03 27.89 14.00
N ARG A 180 -2.37 28.58 13.06
CA ARG A 180 -2.54 30.04 12.88
C ARG A 180 -3.60 30.40 11.84
N TYR A 181 -3.73 29.60 10.78
CA TYR A 181 -4.54 29.95 9.61
C TYR A 181 -5.65 28.94 9.30
N GLY A 182 -5.70 27.82 10.02
CA GLY A 182 -6.54 26.68 9.68
C GLY A 182 -6.03 25.94 8.44
N GLY A 183 -6.57 24.75 8.22
CA GLY A 183 -6.15 23.85 7.16
C GLY A 183 -6.74 24.22 5.81
N GLY A 184 -6.17 25.23 5.15
CA GLY A 184 -6.58 25.67 3.81
C GLY A 184 -5.95 24.88 2.66
N THR A 185 -6.47 25.08 1.43
CA THR A 185 -5.99 24.45 0.20
C THR A 185 -4.48 24.64 -0.05
N ARG A 186 -3.92 25.78 0.38
CA ARG A 186 -2.49 26.08 0.27
C ARG A 186 -1.66 25.18 1.19
N THR A 187 -2.03 25.06 2.45
CA THR A 187 -1.37 24.19 3.44
C THR A 187 -1.42 22.74 2.97
N ALA A 188 -2.60 22.26 2.56
CA ALA A 188 -2.77 20.90 2.03
C ALA A 188 -1.87 20.62 0.81
N SER A 189 -1.78 21.56 -0.13
CA SER A 189 -0.95 21.42 -1.34
C SER A 189 0.55 21.40 -1.01
N THR A 190 1.01 22.29 -0.14
CA THR A 190 2.41 22.35 0.31
C THR A 190 2.80 21.06 1.03
N VAL A 191 1.96 20.59 1.94
CA VAL A 191 2.20 19.36 2.70
C VAL A 191 2.21 18.14 1.79
N ALA A 192 1.27 18.02 0.84
CA ALA A 192 1.25 16.93 -0.13
C ALA A 192 2.50 16.90 -1.03
N ALA A 193 2.98 18.07 -1.45
CA ALA A 193 4.24 18.19 -2.20
C ALA A 193 5.42 17.73 -1.33
N PHE A 194 5.52 18.19 -0.09
CA PHE A 194 6.62 17.81 0.80
C PHE A 194 6.62 16.32 1.13
N LEU A 195 5.45 15.74 1.41
CA LEU A 195 5.30 14.29 1.61
C LEU A 195 5.83 13.52 0.41
N THR A 196 5.53 13.97 -0.81
CA THR A 196 5.93 13.24 -2.03
C THR A 196 7.39 13.48 -2.44
N GLU A 197 7.89 14.71 -2.32
CA GLU A 197 9.22 15.11 -2.81
C GLU A 197 10.33 14.89 -1.81
N ARG A 198 10.01 14.93 -0.51
CA ARG A 198 11.00 14.90 0.57
C ARG A 198 10.81 13.71 1.49
N ALA A 199 9.60 13.46 1.98
CA ALA A 199 9.37 12.35 2.92
C ALA A 199 9.52 10.97 2.25
N ILE A 200 8.84 10.72 1.11
CA ILE A 200 8.90 9.43 0.41
C ILE A 200 10.35 9.01 0.12
N PRO A 201 11.22 9.83 -0.52
CA PRO A 201 12.60 9.41 -0.78
C PRO A 201 13.39 9.04 0.48
N LEU A 202 13.13 9.70 1.61
CA LEU A 202 13.79 9.39 2.88
C LEU A 202 13.25 8.11 3.52
N LEU A 203 11.96 7.82 3.39
CA LEU A 203 11.35 6.57 3.89
C LEU A 203 11.81 5.31 3.13
N HIS A 204 12.33 5.46 1.90
CA HIS A 204 12.94 4.37 1.11
C HIS A 204 14.48 4.39 1.16
N ALA A 205 15.07 5.23 1.99
CA ALA A 205 16.52 5.37 2.15
C ALA A 205 17.09 4.34 3.13
N ASP A 206 18.41 4.28 3.23
CA ASP A 206 19.12 3.45 4.22
C ASP A 206 19.20 4.17 5.57
N TYR A 207 18.69 3.55 6.62
CA TYR A 207 18.74 4.09 7.97
C TYR A 207 18.65 2.99 9.04
N ALA A 208 19.39 3.19 10.13
CA ALA A 208 19.30 2.34 11.32
C ALA A 208 18.06 2.70 12.15
N ASP A 209 17.66 1.79 13.04
CA ASP A 209 16.45 1.90 13.87
C ASP A 209 16.31 3.27 14.58
N ALA A 210 17.37 3.77 15.23
CA ALA A 210 17.35 5.05 15.92
C ALA A 210 17.01 6.24 14.99
N VAL A 211 17.60 6.26 13.79
CA VAL A 211 17.32 7.29 12.78
C VAL A 211 15.93 7.09 12.19
N GLY A 212 15.49 5.84 11.99
CA GLY A 212 14.15 5.51 11.53
C GLY A 212 13.08 6.06 12.46
N LYS A 213 13.25 5.86 13.78
CA LYS A 213 12.31 6.36 14.79
C LYS A 213 12.13 7.87 14.74
N GLU A 214 13.23 8.60 14.59
CA GLU A 214 13.21 10.05 14.41
C GLU A 214 12.59 10.47 13.08
N LEU A 215 12.92 9.74 12.01
CA LEU A 215 12.45 10.01 10.64
C LEU A 215 10.93 9.89 10.52
N PHE A 216 10.34 8.84 11.07
CA PHE A 216 8.90 8.55 10.95
C PHE A 216 8.00 9.63 11.60
N ALA A 217 8.53 10.41 12.54
CA ALA A 217 7.79 11.48 13.20
C ALA A 217 7.40 12.62 12.24
N GLY A 218 8.29 13.00 11.32
CA GLY A 218 8.02 14.10 10.38
C GLY A 218 6.85 13.81 9.43
N PRO A 219 6.84 12.67 8.71
CA PRO A 219 5.73 12.29 7.85
C PRO A 219 4.44 12.03 8.63
N ALA A 220 4.51 11.58 9.88
CA ALA A 220 3.35 11.45 10.74
C ALA A 220 2.67 12.81 10.98
N GLU A 221 3.42 13.83 11.38
CA GLU A 221 2.91 15.18 11.60
C GLU A 221 2.41 15.84 10.31
N LEU A 222 3.17 15.71 9.22
CA LEU A 222 2.74 16.21 7.91
C LEU A 222 1.42 15.56 7.47
N ALA A 223 1.30 14.24 7.60
CA ALA A 223 0.05 13.55 7.29
C ALA A 223 -1.10 13.99 8.21
N ARG A 224 -0.85 14.25 9.49
CA ARG A 224 -1.85 14.79 10.43
C ARG A 224 -2.36 16.16 9.99
N VAL A 225 -1.45 17.10 9.67
CA VAL A 225 -1.82 18.43 9.17
C VAL A 225 -2.62 18.35 7.87
N ALA A 226 -2.24 17.46 6.95
CA ALA A 226 -3.01 17.21 5.73
C ALA A 226 -4.42 16.65 6.03
N GLY A 227 -4.55 15.83 7.09
CA GLY A 227 -5.83 15.31 7.56
C GLY A 227 -6.76 16.41 8.06
N TRP A 228 -6.26 17.30 8.94
CA TRP A 228 -7.01 18.45 9.43
C TRP A 228 -7.38 19.42 8.29
N SER A 229 -6.45 19.69 7.38
CA SER A 229 -6.75 20.50 6.20
C SER A 229 -7.82 19.89 5.29
N ALA A 230 -7.81 18.57 5.11
CA ALA A 230 -8.87 17.90 4.37
C ALA A 230 -10.22 17.99 5.09
N LEU A 231 -10.23 17.94 6.43
CA LEU A 231 -11.44 18.07 7.23
C LEU A 231 -12.05 19.47 7.13
N ASP A 232 -11.22 20.51 7.25
CA ASP A 232 -11.63 21.92 7.12
C ASP A 232 -12.23 22.24 5.74
N MET A 233 -11.78 21.52 4.70
CA MET A 233 -12.33 21.59 3.33
C MET A 233 -13.56 20.68 3.10
N GLY A 234 -14.05 19.96 4.11
CA GLY A 234 -15.19 19.03 3.99
C GLY A 234 -14.86 17.69 3.31
N HIS A 235 -13.59 17.38 3.07
CA HIS A 235 -13.14 16.14 2.43
C HIS A 235 -12.92 15.02 3.46
N HIS A 236 -13.97 14.60 4.17
CA HIS A 236 -13.90 13.62 5.27
C HIS A 236 -13.19 12.30 4.91
N ALA A 237 -13.43 11.77 3.72
CA ALA A 237 -12.81 10.53 3.27
C ALA A 237 -11.29 10.68 3.05
N LEU A 238 -10.85 11.83 2.57
CA LEU A 238 -9.44 12.15 2.40
C LEU A 238 -8.78 12.38 3.76
N ALA A 239 -9.45 13.10 4.66
CA ALA A 239 -9.00 13.31 6.04
C ALA A 239 -8.76 11.98 6.76
N GLN A 240 -9.71 11.04 6.65
CA GLN A 240 -9.58 9.70 7.24
C GLN A 240 -8.31 8.97 6.81
N ARG A 241 -8.01 8.96 5.52
CA ARG A 241 -6.81 8.30 5.00
C ARG A 241 -5.54 8.96 5.50
N HIS A 242 -5.51 10.29 5.53
CA HIS A 242 -4.40 11.04 6.11
C HIS A 242 -4.17 10.72 7.59
N PHE A 243 -5.23 10.64 8.40
CA PHE A 243 -5.12 10.27 9.81
C PHE A 243 -4.66 8.81 9.99
N ILE A 244 -5.15 7.87 9.18
CA ILE A 244 -4.69 6.47 9.21
C ILE A 244 -3.20 6.39 8.90
N GLN A 245 -2.72 7.11 7.87
CA GLN A 245 -1.31 7.13 7.54
C GLN A 245 -0.48 7.86 8.61
N ALA A 246 -0.98 8.94 9.20
CA ALA A 246 -0.32 9.66 10.29
C ALA A 246 -0.10 8.75 11.51
N LEU A 247 -1.16 8.06 11.96
CA LEU A 247 -1.09 7.07 13.03
C LEU A 247 -0.08 5.97 12.66
N ARG A 248 -0.13 5.45 11.44
CA ARG A 248 0.76 4.35 11.06
C ARG A 248 2.23 4.75 11.06
N MET A 249 2.57 5.95 10.60
CA MET A 249 3.93 6.50 10.67
C MET A 249 4.34 6.74 12.12
N ALA A 250 3.47 7.33 12.95
CA ALA A 250 3.73 7.55 14.37
C ALA A 250 4.06 6.25 15.12
N ARG A 251 3.34 5.17 14.79
CA ARG A 251 3.60 3.82 15.30
C ARG A 251 4.97 3.28 14.90
N ALA A 252 5.37 3.44 13.63
CA ALA A 252 6.69 3.04 13.15
C ALA A 252 7.80 3.85 13.84
N GLY A 253 7.51 5.11 14.19
CA GLY A 253 8.42 5.99 14.93
C GLY A 253 8.48 5.76 16.44
N GLY A 254 7.58 4.95 17.00
CA GLY A 254 7.42 4.79 18.45
C GLY A 254 6.90 6.04 19.18
N ARG A 255 6.34 7.02 18.46
CA ARG A 255 5.78 8.27 19.01
C ARG A 255 4.28 8.12 19.23
N LEU A 256 3.90 7.54 20.36
CA LEU A 256 2.51 7.30 20.71
C LEU A 256 1.74 8.58 21.10
N ASP A 257 2.46 9.65 21.42
CA ASP A 257 1.94 10.99 21.74
C ASP A 257 1.20 11.65 20.57
N ILE A 258 1.59 11.35 19.33
CA ILE A 258 0.91 11.84 18.11
C ILE A 258 -0.50 11.24 17.98
N GLY A 259 -0.75 10.06 18.56
CA GLY A 259 -2.04 9.36 18.43
C GLY A 259 -3.21 10.10 19.08
N ALA A 260 -2.96 10.89 20.14
CA ALA A 260 -4.01 11.60 20.87
C ALA A 260 -4.63 12.77 20.06
N THR A 261 -3.93 13.30 19.06
CA THR A 261 -4.38 14.46 18.26
C THR A 261 -5.01 14.09 16.92
N CYS A 262 -5.15 12.78 16.64
CA CYS A 262 -5.73 12.25 15.39
C CYS A 262 -7.16 11.71 15.53
N SER A 263 -7.75 11.74 16.73
CA SER A 263 -9.15 11.34 16.95
C SER A 263 -10.07 12.54 16.70
N PRO A 264 -10.98 12.49 15.71
CA PRO A 264 -12.07 13.45 15.66
C PRO A 264 -13.01 13.17 16.84
N THR A 265 -13.18 14.14 17.73
CA THR A 265 -14.26 14.17 18.72
C THR A 265 -15.60 14.42 18.04
#